data_AF-A0A2E4N815-F1
#
_entry.id   AF-A0A2E4N815-F1
#
_cell.length_a   1.000
_cell.length_b   1.000
_cell.length_c   1.000
_cell.angle_alpha   90.00
_cell.angle_beta   90.00
_cell.angle_gamma   90.00
#
_symmetry.space_group_name_H-M   'P 1'
#
loop_
_entity.id
_entity.type
_entity.pdbx_description
1 polymer ?
#
loop_
_entity_poly.entity_id
_entity_poly.type
_entity_poly.pdbx_seq_one_letter_code
_entity_poly.pdbx_strand_id
1 'polypeptide(L)'
;MKKTLQFSLFSSCFQVFRLTLRRQFFSRQTIVITVLLGLALSITMVWLVSDSYVRSPMRGTTTYSRALSPETNAYYVVGDRVDAESVVCFVQGRRGGKRGKKAGVSGVISEIKTENDKKVRPRETLVRIQPDRTGLQLASEILSPLFMGFLLPIISLGYASGAISGERANRTLVYLLSTSIPRPLIYCSLYAAVLLLTLAVTLSCLASICLPIGVNGINTLYKYAPVVFVSTTSYVSLFLLFSAWVRRATFLALAYALMIETLTANMPGVVKSITVSFYANSWLYDKTLELGLEPNIPAYNPVMAGTSQIVLILASVIFLTVGMWVFSRKEYD
;
A
#
# COMPACT_ATOMS: atom_id res chain seq x y z
N MET A 1 7.70 14.16 47.12
CA MET A 1 8.75 13.24 46.61
C MET A 1 8.31 12.35 45.44
N LYS A 2 7.16 11.65 45.49
CA LYS A 2 6.66 10.85 44.35
C LYS A 2 6.40 11.65 43.05
N LYS A 3 5.80 12.85 43.14
CA LYS A 3 5.54 13.71 41.97
C LYS A 3 6.81 14.19 41.27
N THR A 4 7.84 14.55 42.03
CA THR A 4 9.14 14.99 41.48
C THR A 4 9.89 13.85 40.77
N LEU A 5 9.81 12.63 41.31
CA LEU A 5 10.41 11.44 40.68
C LEU A 5 9.67 11.02 39.39
N GLN A 6 8.34 11.15 39.35
CA GLN A 6 7.57 10.91 38.13
C GLN A 6 7.86 11.95 37.04
N PHE A 7 8.06 13.21 37.43
CA PHE A 7 8.41 14.27 36.49
C PHE A 7 9.82 14.07 35.90
N SER A 8 10.79 13.65 36.71
CA SER A 8 12.15 13.33 36.22
C SER A 8 12.15 12.11 35.30
N LEU A 9 11.41 11.04 35.64
CA LEU A 9 11.26 9.85 34.78
C LEU A 9 10.62 10.19 33.44
N PHE A 10 9.57 11.02 33.43
CA PHE A 10 8.93 11.48 32.21
C PHE A 10 9.90 12.29 31.34
N SER A 11 10.66 13.21 31.94
CA SER A 11 11.68 13.99 31.24
C SER A 11 12.77 13.10 30.63
N SER A 12 13.25 12.09 31.35
CA SER A 12 14.26 11.16 30.85
C SER A 12 13.71 10.27 29.71
N CYS A 13 12.47 9.78 29.81
CA CYS A 13 11.82 9.07 28.72
C CYS A 13 11.64 9.94 27.47
N PHE A 14 11.26 11.20 27.65
CA PHE A 14 11.13 12.15 26.55
C PHE A 14 12.47 12.46 25.88
N GLN A 15 13.55 12.51 26.66
CA GLN A 15 14.90 12.68 26.12
C GLN A 15 15.33 11.47 25.28
N VAL A 16 15.10 10.24 25.75
CA VAL A 16 15.36 9.02 24.97
C VAL A 16 14.53 9.02 23.69
N PHE A 17 13.24 9.33 23.79
CA PHE A 17 12.34 9.47 22.65
C PHE A 17 12.91 10.44 21.60
N ARG A 18 13.33 11.64 22.02
CA ARG A 18 13.88 12.67 21.12
C ARG A 18 15.21 12.24 20.48
N LEU A 19 16.07 11.57 21.24
CA LEU A 19 17.36 11.05 20.74
C LEU A 19 17.14 9.95 19.69
N THR A 20 16.26 8.99 19.99
CA THR A 20 15.88 7.94 19.04
C THR A 20 15.30 8.55 17.77
N LEU A 21 14.42 9.55 17.91
CA LEU A 21 13.79 10.23 16.78
C LEU A 21 14.81 10.93 15.89
N ARG A 22 15.73 11.70 16.48
CA ARG A 22 16.79 12.40 15.73
C ARG A 22 17.71 11.42 15.00
N ARG A 23 18.10 10.33 15.65
CA ARG A 23 19.02 9.36 15.05
C ARG A 23 18.38 8.57 13.91
N GLN A 24 17.12 8.16 14.08
CA GLN A 24 16.40 7.42 13.04
C GLN A 24 16.24 8.26 11.78
N PHE A 25 16.02 9.57 11.91
CA PHE A 25 15.92 10.47 10.75
C PHE A 25 17.18 10.48 9.87
N PHE A 26 18.38 10.38 10.45
CA PHE A 26 19.67 10.37 9.73
C PHE A 26 20.24 8.96 9.51
N SER A 27 19.43 7.91 9.69
CA SER A 27 19.87 6.52 9.47
C SER A 27 20.03 6.20 7.99
N ARG A 28 20.95 5.27 7.67
CA ARG A 28 21.05 4.64 6.33
C ARG A 28 19.72 4.04 5.89
N GLN A 29 18.89 3.58 6.84
CA GLN A 29 17.56 3.04 6.59
C GLN A 29 16.60 4.10 6.05
N THR A 30 16.71 5.35 6.50
CA THR A 30 15.88 6.45 5.99
C THR A 30 16.18 6.76 4.53
N ILE A 31 17.46 6.67 4.11
CA ILE A 31 17.83 6.82 2.70
C ILE A 31 17.18 5.73 1.83
N VAL A 32 17.20 4.48 2.28
CA VAL A 32 16.55 3.37 1.55
C VAL A 32 15.04 3.59 1.48
N ILE A 33 14.42 4.02 2.58
CA ILE A 33 12.98 4.29 2.62
C ILE A 33 12.61 5.47 1.72
N THR A 34 13.38 6.57 1.71
CA THR A 34 13.09 7.71 0.83
C THR A 34 13.24 7.35 -0.64
N VAL A 35 14.22 6.53 -1.00
CA VAL A 35 14.36 5.99 -2.37
C VAL A 35 13.16 5.12 -2.75
N LEU A 36 12.73 4.22 -1.86
CA LEU A 36 11.55 3.39 -2.09
C LEU A 36 10.26 4.22 -2.22
N LEU A 37 10.11 5.26 -1.42
CA LEU A 37 9.00 6.21 -1.51
C LEU A 37 9.01 6.97 -2.84
N GLY A 38 10.18 7.44 -3.27
CA GLY A 38 10.35 8.09 -4.57
C GLY A 38 10.00 7.17 -5.74
N LEU A 39 10.38 5.89 -5.65
CA LEU A 39 10.02 4.87 -6.64
C LEU A 39 8.51 4.59 -6.64
N ALA A 40 7.90 4.45 -5.46
CA ALA A 40 6.45 4.28 -5.37
C ALA A 40 5.70 5.47 -6.00
N LEU A 41 6.15 6.70 -5.72
CA LEU A 41 5.59 7.91 -6.32
C LEU A 41 5.79 7.94 -7.83
N SER A 42 6.95 7.56 -8.35
CA SER A 42 7.16 7.52 -9.80
C SER A 42 6.26 6.48 -10.47
N ILE A 43 6.05 5.30 -9.87
CA ILE A 43 5.07 4.32 -10.35
C ILE A 43 3.67 4.93 -10.38
N THR A 44 3.26 5.64 -9.33
CA THR A 44 1.93 6.25 -9.28
C THR A 44 1.75 7.36 -10.31
N MET A 45 2.80 8.15 -10.58
CA MET A 45 2.79 9.20 -11.61
C MET A 45 2.73 8.60 -13.01
N VAL A 46 3.52 7.55 -13.27
CA VAL A 46 3.47 6.81 -14.54
C VAL A 46 2.07 6.23 -14.74
N TRP A 47 1.50 5.61 -13.70
CA TRP A 47 0.14 5.10 -13.76
C TRP A 47 -0.86 6.21 -14.04
N LEU A 48 -0.78 7.36 -13.36
CA LEU A 48 -1.70 8.49 -13.54
C LEU A 48 -1.73 9.00 -14.98
N VAL A 49 -0.56 9.09 -15.63
CA VAL A 49 -0.38 9.62 -16.99
C VAL A 49 -0.58 8.53 -18.06
N SER A 50 -0.61 7.26 -17.70
CA SER A 50 -0.74 6.18 -18.68
C SER A 50 -2.12 6.18 -19.35
N ASP A 51 -2.15 6.18 -20.68
CA ASP A 51 -3.41 6.06 -21.44
C ASP A 51 -3.78 4.59 -21.68
N SER A 52 -5.08 4.35 -21.82
CA SER A 52 -5.63 3.07 -22.27
C SER A 52 -5.75 3.04 -23.79
N TYR A 53 -5.43 1.88 -24.39
CA TYR A 53 -5.40 1.73 -25.85
C TYR A 53 -6.36 0.62 -26.29
N VAL A 54 -7.33 0.96 -27.15
CA VAL A 54 -8.17 -0.01 -27.83
C VAL A 54 -7.46 -0.49 -29.09
N ARG A 55 -7.14 -1.80 -29.15
CA ARG A 55 -6.38 -2.40 -30.25
C ARG A 55 -7.23 -3.31 -31.13
N SER A 56 -6.86 -3.44 -32.40
CA SER A 56 -7.47 -4.39 -33.32
C SER A 56 -7.20 -5.85 -32.89
N PRO A 57 -8.17 -6.77 -33.06
CA PRO A 57 -8.02 -8.17 -32.69
C PRO A 57 -7.05 -8.92 -33.63
N MET A 58 -6.48 -10.01 -33.11
CA MET A 58 -5.36 -10.72 -33.74
C MET A 58 -5.72 -11.47 -35.04
N ARG A 59 -7.00 -11.81 -35.26
CA ARG A 59 -7.45 -12.58 -36.43
C ARG A 59 -8.62 -11.90 -37.14
N GLY A 60 -8.48 -11.79 -38.46
CA GLY A 60 -9.61 -11.70 -39.38
C GLY A 60 -10.15 -10.30 -39.67
N THR A 61 -9.53 -9.23 -39.16
CA THR A 61 -10.01 -7.86 -39.37
C THR A 61 -9.51 -7.24 -40.67
N THR A 62 -10.43 -6.65 -41.41
CA THR A 62 -10.17 -6.06 -42.72
C THR A 62 -10.34 -4.57 -42.72
N THR A 63 -11.30 -4.01 -41.97
CA THR A 63 -11.63 -2.58 -42.03
C THR A 63 -12.10 -2.06 -40.66
N TYR A 64 -11.68 -0.84 -40.34
CA TYR A 64 -12.15 -0.09 -39.18
C TYR A 64 -13.32 0.81 -39.58
N SER A 65 -14.41 0.77 -38.82
CA SER A 65 -15.56 1.66 -39.05
C SER A 65 -15.99 2.32 -37.75
N ARG A 66 -16.28 3.63 -37.81
CA ARG A 66 -16.76 4.42 -36.67
C ARG A 66 -18.24 4.21 -36.35
N ALA A 67 -19.01 3.65 -37.30
CA ALA A 67 -20.43 3.42 -37.17
C ALA A 67 -20.85 2.04 -37.73
N LEU A 68 -22.03 1.59 -37.31
CA LEU A 68 -22.61 0.31 -37.71
C LEU A 68 -23.05 0.35 -39.19
N SER A 69 -23.58 1.48 -39.65
CA SER A 69 -23.99 1.74 -41.03
C SER A 69 -23.29 3.01 -41.58
N PRO A 70 -22.95 3.10 -42.88
CA PRO A 70 -22.34 4.30 -43.46
C PRO A 70 -23.23 5.56 -43.37
N GLU A 71 -24.53 5.40 -43.18
CA GLU A 71 -25.50 6.51 -43.02
C GLU A 71 -25.64 6.96 -41.56
N THR A 72 -25.12 6.18 -40.60
CA THR A 72 -25.16 6.52 -39.17
C THR A 72 -23.95 7.37 -38.80
N ASN A 73 -24.18 8.49 -38.10
CA ASN A 73 -23.09 9.32 -37.58
C ASN A 73 -22.14 8.51 -36.67
N ALA A 74 -20.88 8.93 -36.62
CA ALA A 74 -19.90 8.34 -35.70
C ALA A 74 -20.43 8.43 -34.26
N TYR A 75 -20.40 7.30 -33.54
CA TYR A 75 -20.94 7.23 -32.17
C TYR A 75 -20.20 8.12 -31.19
N TYR A 76 -18.90 8.35 -31.41
CA TYR A 76 -18.06 9.15 -30.53
C TYR A 76 -17.03 9.96 -31.33
N VAL A 77 -16.78 11.18 -30.86
CA VAL A 77 -15.79 12.12 -31.36
C VAL A 77 -14.66 12.29 -30.33
N VAL A 78 -13.49 12.78 -30.77
CA VAL A 78 -12.40 13.14 -29.85
C VAL A 78 -12.90 14.17 -28.85
N GLY A 79 -12.71 13.91 -27.56
CA GLY A 79 -13.23 14.72 -26.46
C GLY A 79 -14.53 14.18 -25.82
N ASP A 80 -15.20 13.20 -26.44
CA ASP A 80 -16.39 12.60 -25.84
C ASP A 80 -16.04 11.66 -24.67
N ARG A 81 -16.92 11.65 -23.67
CA ARG A 81 -16.86 10.71 -22.55
C ARG A 81 -17.48 9.38 -22.92
N VAL A 82 -16.78 8.32 -22.53
CA VAL A 82 -17.06 6.94 -22.89
C VAL A 82 -17.06 6.10 -21.61
N ASP A 83 -18.05 5.23 -21.47
CA ASP A 83 -18.11 4.30 -20.34
C ASP A 83 -17.50 2.93 -20.69
N ALA A 84 -17.06 2.15 -19.71
CA ALA A 84 -16.30 0.92 -19.93
C ALA A 84 -17.01 -0.11 -20.83
N GLU A 85 -18.34 -0.19 -20.73
CA GLU A 85 -19.18 -1.11 -21.51
C GLU A 85 -19.52 -0.60 -22.92
N SER A 86 -19.36 0.70 -23.16
CA SER A 86 -19.78 1.34 -24.40
C SER A 86 -18.90 0.92 -25.58
N VAL A 87 -19.54 0.71 -26.73
CA VAL A 87 -18.87 0.28 -27.97
C VAL A 87 -18.29 1.49 -28.68
N VAL A 88 -16.96 1.62 -28.66
CA VAL A 88 -16.24 2.79 -29.18
C VAL A 88 -16.04 2.69 -30.69
N CYS A 89 -15.77 1.49 -31.19
CA CYS A 89 -15.51 1.28 -32.60
C CYS A 89 -15.97 -0.09 -33.09
N PHE A 90 -16.20 -0.19 -34.39
CA PHE A 90 -16.51 -1.46 -35.04
C PHE A 90 -15.33 -1.90 -35.90
N VAL A 91 -15.04 -3.19 -35.86
CA VAL A 91 -14.07 -3.79 -36.78
C VAL A 91 -14.77 -4.87 -37.59
N GLN A 92 -14.67 -4.77 -38.92
CA GLN A 92 -15.28 -5.71 -39.83
C GLN A 92 -14.30 -6.85 -40.14
N GLY A 93 -14.82 -8.07 -40.13
CA GLY A 93 -14.05 -9.26 -40.48
C GLY A 93 -14.14 -9.64 -41.96
N ARG A 94 -13.26 -10.56 -42.41
CA ARG A 94 -13.29 -11.13 -43.78
C ARG A 94 -14.65 -11.70 -44.24
N ARG A 95 -15.52 -12.11 -43.31
CA ARG A 95 -16.88 -12.62 -43.58
C ARG A 95 -17.96 -11.51 -43.60
N GLY A 96 -17.56 -10.23 -43.66
CA GLY A 96 -18.48 -9.08 -43.72
C GLY A 96 -19.12 -8.66 -42.40
N GLY A 97 -19.11 -9.51 -41.36
CA GLY A 97 -19.67 -9.17 -40.04
C GLY A 97 -18.86 -8.10 -39.29
N LYS A 98 -19.54 -7.05 -38.80
CA LYS A 98 -18.97 -6.02 -37.91
C LYS A 98 -19.04 -6.48 -36.45
N ARG A 99 -17.95 -6.33 -35.70
CA ARG A 99 -17.92 -6.59 -34.25
C ARG A 99 -17.60 -5.30 -33.50
N GLY A 100 -18.44 -4.97 -32.53
CA GLY A 100 -18.20 -3.84 -31.63
C GLY A 100 -17.04 -4.12 -30.68
N LYS A 101 -16.16 -3.13 -30.51
CA LYS A 101 -15.12 -3.12 -29.49
C LYS A 101 -15.55 -2.19 -28.37
N LYS A 102 -15.73 -2.78 -27.19
CA LYS A 102 -15.97 -2.05 -25.94
C LYS A 102 -14.73 -1.23 -25.57
N ALA A 103 -14.95 -0.09 -24.92
CA ALA A 103 -13.88 0.77 -24.40
C ALA A 103 -12.98 0.04 -23.41
N GLY A 104 -13.58 -0.82 -22.58
CA GLY A 104 -12.91 -1.56 -21.51
C GLY A 104 -12.58 -0.70 -20.28
N VAL A 105 -12.48 0.63 -20.44
CA VAL A 105 -12.23 1.59 -19.37
C VAL A 105 -13.06 2.85 -19.62
N SER A 106 -13.64 3.41 -18.57
CA SER A 106 -14.36 4.69 -18.63
C SER A 106 -13.36 5.86 -18.69
N GLY A 107 -13.62 6.85 -19.55
CA GLY A 107 -12.74 7.99 -19.72
C GLY A 107 -13.08 8.82 -20.94
N VAL A 108 -12.15 9.70 -21.34
CA VAL A 108 -12.30 10.60 -22.48
C VAL A 108 -11.50 10.07 -23.66
N ILE A 109 -12.07 10.10 -24.86
CA ILE A 109 -11.31 9.77 -26.08
C ILE A 109 -10.30 10.90 -26.34
N SER A 110 -9.01 10.58 -26.19
CA SER A 110 -7.93 11.55 -26.42
C SER A 110 -7.52 11.61 -27.89
N GLU A 111 -7.52 10.47 -28.59
CA GLU A 111 -7.08 10.41 -29.99
C GLU A 111 -7.68 9.22 -30.73
N ILE A 112 -8.14 9.44 -31.97
CA ILE A 112 -8.55 8.38 -32.89
C ILE A 112 -7.49 8.29 -33.99
N LYS A 113 -6.66 7.24 -33.96
CA LYS A 113 -5.50 7.11 -34.86
C LYS A 113 -5.86 6.57 -36.24
N THR A 114 -7.03 5.97 -36.38
CA THR A 114 -7.45 5.31 -37.63
C THR A 114 -8.60 6.07 -38.30
N GLU A 115 -8.42 6.34 -39.59
CA GLU A 115 -9.45 6.90 -40.47
C GLU A 115 -10.54 5.88 -40.76
N ASN A 116 -11.75 6.37 -41.05
CA ASN A 116 -12.90 5.51 -41.34
C ASN A 116 -12.65 4.67 -42.60
N ASP A 117 -13.07 3.40 -42.57
CA ASP A 117 -13.00 2.40 -43.64
C ASP A 117 -11.59 2.03 -44.15
N LYS A 118 -10.56 2.40 -43.39
CA LYS A 118 -9.17 2.00 -43.67
C LYS A 118 -8.90 0.57 -43.24
N LYS A 119 -8.03 -0.13 -43.98
CA LYS A 119 -7.55 -1.46 -43.60
C LYS A 119 -6.59 -1.36 -42.42
N VAL A 120 -6.84 -2.18 -41.40
CA VAL A 120 -6.09 -2.15 -40.13
C VAL A 120 -5.28 -3.42 -39.95
N ARG A 121 -4.03 -3.27 -39.51
CA ARG A 121 -3.14 -4.38 -39.18
C ARG A 121 -3.53 -5.03 -37.85
N PRO A 122 -3.24 -6.32 -37.64
CA PRO A 122 -3.43 -6.94 -36.33
C PRO A 122 -2.65 -6.20 -35.23
N ARG A 123 -3.28 -5.96 -34.07
CA ARG A 123 -2.75 -5.21 -32.92
C ARG A 123 -2.45 -3.72 -33.14
N GLU A 124 -2.89 -3.16 -34.26
CA GLU A 124 -2.81 -1.71 -34.47
C GLU A 124 -3.72 -0.99 -33.48
N THR A 125 -3.23 0.14 -32.95
CA THR A 125 -3.95 0.98 -32.00
C THR A 125 -5.00 1.80 -32.74
N LEU A 126 -6.26 1.60 -32.39
CA LEU A 126 -7.40 2.25 -33.04
C LEU A 126 -7.76 3.57 -32.35
N VAL A 127 -7.93 3.49 -31.03
CA VAL A 127 -8.39 4.61 -30.20
C VAL A 127 -7.54 4.66 -28.94
N ARG A 128 -7.16 5.89 -28.57
CA ARG A 128 -6.52 6.24 -27.31
C ARG A 128 -7.58 6.85 -26.40
N ILE A 129 -7.70 6.29 -25.20
CA ILE A 129 -8.64 6.72 -24.18
C ILE A 129 -7.83 7.15 -22.98
N GLN A 130 -8.01 8.40 -22.55
CA GLN A 130 -7.50 8.87 -21.29
C GLN A 130 -8.49 8.45 -20.20
N PRO A 131 -8.13 7.50 -19.33
CA PRO A 131 -9.07 6.93 -18.37
C PRO A 131 -9.41 7.93 -17.26
N ASP A 132 -10.67 7.96 -16.83
CA ASP A 132 -11.06 8.70 -15.64
C ASP A 132 -10.50 7.98 -14.41
N ARG A 133 -9.48 8.59 -13.79
CA ARG A 133 -8.80 8.03 -12.62
C ARG A 133 -9.72 8.12 -11.40
N THR A 134 -10.47 7.04 -11.17
CA THR A 134 -11.35 6.93 -10.01
C THR A 134 -10.56 6.46 -8.77
N GLY A 135 -11.05 6.82 -7.58
CA GLY A 135 -10.46 6.38 -6.32
C GLY A 135 -10.50 4.86 -6.13
N LEU A 136 -11.37 4.17 -6.86
CA LEU A 136 -11.51 2.70 -6.85
C LEU A 136 -10.40 2.02 -7.64
N GLN A 137 -10.09 2.51 -8.86
CA GLN A 137 -8.97 1.99 -9.65
C GLN A 137 -7.63 2.23 -8.94
N LEU A 138 -7.47 3.39 -8.29
CA LEU A 138 -6.31 3.66 -7.45
C LEU A 138 -6.17 2.61 -6.33
N ALA A 139 -7.27 2.30 -5.66
CA ALA A 139 -7.33 1.36 -4.55
C ALA A 139 -6.93 -0.06 -4.99
N SER A 140 -7.47 -0.54 -6.12
CA SER A 140 -7.26 -1.91 -6.60
C SER A 140 -5.92 -2.12 -7.32
N GLU A 141 -5.46 -1.15 -8.10
CA GLU A 141 -4.28 -1.33 -8.97
C GLU A 141 -2.97 -0.92 -8.29
N ILE A 142 -3.02 0.10 -7.42
CA ILE A 142 -1.83 0.62 -6.74
C ILE A 142 -1.91 0.31 -5.25
N LEU A 143 -2.95 0.79 -4.57
CA LEU A 143 -2.88 0.94 -3.11
C LEU A 143 -2.93 -0.40 -2.38
N SER A 144 -3.74 -1.35 -2.84
CA SER A 144 -3.78 -2.70 -2.28
C SER A 144 -2.48 -3.51 -2.54
N PRO A 145 -1.99 -3.68 -3.78
CA PRO A 145 -0.79 -4.50 -4.01
C PRO A 145 0.51 -3.80 -3.57
N LEU A 146 0.68 -2.52 -3.88
CA LEU A 146 1.93 -1.80 -3.62
C LEU A 146 2.02 -1.32 -2.17
N PHE A 147 0.99 -0.60 -1.70
CA PHE A 147 1.07 0.07 -0.40
C PHE A 147 0.82 -0.89 0.75
N MET A 148 -0.32 -1.60 0.76
CA MET A 148 -0.64 -2.57 1.81
C MET A 148 0.22 -3.84 1.73
N GLY A 149 0.50 -4.34 0.53
CA GLY A 149 1.25 -5.57 0.33
C GLY A 149 2.76 -5.46 0.58
N PHE A 150 3.39 -4.33 0.22
CA PHE A 150 4.85 -4.22 0.18
C PHE A 150 5.38 -3.04 0.98
N LEU A 151 4.87 -1.83 0.71
CA LEU A 151 5.44 -0.59 1.23
C LEU A 151 5.27 -0.48 2.76
N LEU A 152 4.09 -0.80 3.27
CA LEU A 152 3.75 -0.66 4.69
C LEU A 152 4.55 -1.62 5.59
N PRO A 153 4.69 -2.93 5.29
CA PRO A 153 5.59 -3.82 6.02
C PRO A 153 7.06 -3.39 5.96
N ILE A 154 7.55 -2.89 4.83
CA ILE A 154 8.96 -2.52 4.67
C ILE A 154 9.32 -1.23 5.40
N ILE A 155 8.44 -0.22 5.37
CA ILE A 155 8.66 1.03 6.13
C ILE A 155 8.65 0.75 7.62
N SER A 156 7.66 -0.01 8.10
CA SER A 156 7.57 -0.39 9.51
C SER A 156 8.78 -1.22 9.95
N LEU A 157 9.20 -2.20 9.13
CA LEU A 157 10.43 -2.95 9.35
C LEU A 157 11.65 -2.05 9.44
N GLY A 158 11.81 -1.11 8.51
CA GLY A 158 13.01 -0.28 8.40
C GLY A 158 13.27 0.50 9.69
N TYR A 159 12.24 1.14 10.25
CA TYR A 159 12.37 1.91 11.48
C TYR A 159 12.35 1.05 12.76
N ALA A 160 11.49 0.03 12.83
CA ALA A 160 11.32 -0.76 14.05
C ALA A 160 12.43 -1.79 14.29
N SER A 161 12.90 -2.47 13.24
CA SER A 161 13.98 -3.46 13.38
C SER A 161 15.30 -2.82 13.83
N GLY A 162 15.58 -1.60 13.37
CA GLY A 162 16.78 -0.84 13.72
C GLY A 162 16.75 -0.17 15.10
N ALA A 163 15.57 -0.08 15.74
CA ALA A 163 15.41 0.70 16.96
C ALA A 163 16.24 0.19 18.14
N ILE A 164 16.25 -1.13 18.39
CA ILE A 164 17.05 -1.74 19.47
C ILE A 164 18.33 -2.35 18.91
N SER A 165 18.25 -3.03 17.75
CA SER A 165 19.42 -3.65 17.12
C SER A 165 20.50 -2.62 16.75
N GLY A 166 20.11 -1.41 16.35
CA GLY A 166 21.05 -0.30 16.10
C GLY A 166 21.74 0.20 17.37
N GLU A 167 21.02 0.26 18.50
CA GLU A 167 21.63 0.60 19.80
C GLU A 167 22.67 -0.44 20.25
N ARG A 168 22.40 -1.72 19.99
CA ARG A 168 23.36 -2.80 20.27
C ARG A 168 24.60 -2.68 19.41
N ALA A 169 24.42 -2.47 18.10
CA ALA A 169 25.53 -2.35 17.17
C ALA A 169 26.47 -1.18 17.53
N ASN A 170 25.92 -0.08 18.02
CA ASN A 170 26.67 1.12 18.40
C ASN A 170 27.18 1.10 19.86
N ARG A 171 26.96 0.01 20.62
CA ARG A 171 27.25 -0.10 22.07
C ARG A 171 26.60 0.99 22.94
N THR A 172 25.61 1.70 22.41
CA THR A 172 24.86 2.74 23.12
C THR A 172 23.77 2.16 24.01
N LEU A 173 23.34 0.91 23.75
CA LEU A 173 22.33 0.23 24.55
C LEU A 173 22.77 0.07 26.02
N VAL A 174 24.06 -0.21 26.27
CA VAL A 174 24.58 -0.39 27.64
C VAL A 174 24.43 0.88 28.46
N TYR A 175 24.68 2.05 27.88
CA TYR A 175 24.48 3.35 28.53
C TYR A 175 23.00 3.63 28.84
N LEU A 176 22.08 3.23 27.95
CA LEU A 176 20.65 3.35 28.22
C LEU A 176 20.21 2.42 29.36
N LEU A 177 20.79 1.21 29.44
CA LEU A 177 20.46 0.22 30.47
C LEU A 177 21.09 0.52 31.84
N SER A 178 22.18 1.29 31.90
CA SER A 178 22.78 1.74 33.17
C SER A 178 22.07 2.96 33.77
N THR A 179 21.13 3.56 33.04
CA THR A 179 20.33 4.68 33.54
C THR A 179 19.31 4.17 34.56
N SER A 180 18.91 5.02 35.53
CA SER A 180 17.95 4.70 36.61
C SER A 180 16.49 4.48 36.14
N ILE A 181 16.27 4.25 34.84
CA ILE A 181 14.96 4.07 34.23
C ILE A 181 14.62 2.57 34.17
N PRO A 182 13.42 2.15 34.60
CA PRO A 182 13.03 0.74 34.49
C PRO A 182 12.98 0.30 33.02
N ARG A 183 13.55 -0.89 32.72
CA ARG A 183 13.67 -1.43 31.35
C ARG A 183 12.37 -1.44 30.52
N PRO A 184 11.19 -1.79 31.08
CA PRO A 184 9.94 -1.73 30.33
C PRO A 184 9.57 -0.31 29.87
N LEU A 185 9.93 0.72 30.64
CA LEU A 185 9.64 2.12 30.34
C LEU A 185 10.54 2.63 29.20
N ILE A 186 11.78 2.15 29.13
CA ILE A 186 12.69 2.38 27.99
C ILE A 186 12.09 1.75 26.72
N TYR A 187 11.61 0.51 26.80
CA TYR A 187 10.97 -0.14 25.66
C TYR A 187 9.73 0.64 25.18
N CYS A 188 8.91 1.11 26.11
CA CYS A 188 7.73 1.94 25.86
C CYS A 188 8.09 3.25 25.11
N SER A 189 9.13 3.96 25.55
CA SER A 189 9.54 5.22 24.92
C SER A 189 10.11 4.99 23.52
N LEU A 190 10.88 3.91 23.31
CA LEU A 190 11.34 3.51 21.98
C LEU A 190 10.17 3.17 21.05
N TYR A 191 9.22 2.39 21.54
CA TYR A 191 8.00 2.06 20.79
C TYR A 191 7.26 3.32 20.36
N ALA A 192 7.00 4.26 21.28
CA ALA A 192 6.32 5.51 20.97
C ALA A 192 7.08 6.36 19.93
N ALA A 193 8.41 6.44 20.03
CA ALA A 193 9.25 7.18 19.08
C ALA A 193 9.19 6.60 17.67
N VAL A 194 9.34 5.28 17.57
CA VAL A 194 9.30 4.55 16.30
C VAL A 194 7.89 4.60 15.71
N LEU A 195 6.86 4.41 16.52
CA LEU A 195 5.46 4.46 16.09
C LEU A 195 5.10 5.83 15.54
N LEU A 196 5.48 6.92 16.21
CA LEU A 196 5.21 8.27 15.71
C LEU A 196 5.91 8.51 14.37
N LEU A 197 7.19 8.15 14.24
CA LEU A 197 7.93 8.31 12.98
C LEU A 197 7.35 7.47 11.85
N THR A 198 7.07 6.19 12.10
CA THR A 198 6.51 5.28 11.09
C THR A 198 5.12 5.70 10.66
N LEU A 199 4.26 6.16 11.58
CA LEU A 199 2.95 6.70 11.25
C LEU A 199 3.07 7.99 10.42
N ALA A 200 3.96 8.90 10.80
CA ALA A 200 4.18 10.13 10.04
C ALA A 200 4.59 9.81 8.59
N VAL A 201 5.53 8.88 8.39
CA VAL A 201 6.01 8.50 7.05
C VAL A 201 4.95 7.74 6.26
N THR A 202 4.27 6.76 6.85
CA THR A 202 3.24 5.96 6.15
C THR A 202 2.02 6.79 5.79
N LEU A 203 1.52 7.65 6.69
CA LEU A 203 0.40 8.55 6.40
C LEU A 203 0.79 9.63 5.38
N SER A 204 2.01 10.18 5.46
CA SER A 204 2.49 11.13 4.45
C SER A 204 2.62 10.48 3.08
N CYS A 205 3.12 9.24 3.01
CA CYS A 205 3.19 8.52 1.75
C CYS A 205 1.80 8.26 1.16
N LEU A 206 0.85 7.81 1.99
CA LEU A 206 -0.54 7.62 1.59
C LEU A 206 -1.13 8.93 1.04
N ALA A 207 -0.93 10.05 1.75
CA ALA A 207 -1.37 11.36 1.30
C ALA A 207 -0.74 11.75 -0.05
N SER A 208 0.58 11.59 -0.21
CA SER A 208 1.28 11.93 -1.46
C SER A 208 0.80 11.11 -2.67
N ILE A 209 0.35 9.87 -2.47
CA ILE A 209 -0.22 9.03 -3.54
C ILE A 209 -1.66 9.46 -3.88
N CYS A 210 -2.44 9.85 -2.87
CA CYS A 210 -3.86 10.18 -3.06
C CYS A 210 -4.11 11.62 -3.53
N LEU A 211 -3.28 12.59 -3.13
CA LEU A 211 -3.48 14.01 -3.46
C LEU A 211 -3.51 14.33 -4.97
N PRO A 212 -2.67 13.73 -5.85
CA PRO A 212 -2.68 14.02 -7.29
C PRO A 212 -4.01 13.70 -8.00
N ILE A 213 -4.86 12.87 -7.40
CA ILE A 213 -6.13 12.40 -7.98
C ILE A 213 -7.30 13.35 -7.63
N GLY A 214 -7.06 14.33 -6.74
CA GLY A 214 -8.06 15.32 -6.34
C GLY A 214 -9.12 14.75 -5.39
N VAL A 215 -10.37 15.20 -5.52
CA VAL A 215 -11.48 14.89 -4.59
C VAL A 215 -11.72 13.39 -4.41
N ASN A 216 -11.60 12.61 -5.49
CA ASN A 216 -11.73 11.15 -5.45
C ASN A 216 -10.61 10.51 -4.62
N GLY A 217 -9.39 11.05 -4.72
CA GLY A 217 -8.25 10.60 -3.95
C GLY A 217 -8.37 10.92 -2.46
N ILE A 218 -8.93 12.09 -2.11
CA ILE A 218 -9.19 12.47 -0.71
C ILE A 218 -10.20 11.51 -0.06
N ASN A 219 -11.27 11.14 -0.76
CA ASN A 219 -12.23 10.16 -0.23
C ASN A 219 -11.56 8.80 0.03
N THR A 220 -10.71 8.33 -0.90
CA THR A 220 -9.92 7.11 -0.69
C THR A 220 -8.95 7.26 0.49
N LEU A 221 -8.28 8.40 0.62
CA LEU A 221 -7.36 8.70 1.73
C LEU A 221 -8.04 8.54 3.10
N TYR A 222 -9.23 9.13 3.28
CA TYR A 222 -9.99 9.00 4.53
C TYR A 222 -10.38 7.56 4.86
N LYS A 223 -10.69 6.73 3.85
CA LYS A 223 -11.04 5.32 4.04
C LYS A 223 -9.83 4.47 4.43
N TYR A 224 -8.67 4.73 3.83
CA TYR A 224 -7.44 3.98 4.07
C TYR A 224 -6.71 4.41 5.35
N ALA A 225 -6.76 5.69 5.74
CA ALA A 225 -6.05 6.23 6.90
C ALA A 225 -6.21 5.42 8.20
N PRO A 226 -7.43 5.04 8.66
CA PRO A 226 -7.58 4.26 9.89
C PRO A 226 -7.03 2.84 9.77
N VAL A 227 -7.15 2.22 8.59
CA VAL A 227 -6.61 0.86 8.35
C VAL A 227 -5.09 0.88 8.40
N VAL A 228 -4.48 1.88 7.75
CA VAL A 228 -3.03 2.11 7.77
C VAL A 228 -2.53 2.40 9.17
N PHE A 229 -3.26 3.24 9.93
CA PHE A 229 -2.90 3.55 11.30
C PHE A 229 -2.77 2.30 12.18
N VAL A 230 -3.83 1.49 12.24
CA VAL A 230 -3.85 0.27 13.07
C VAL A 230 -2.85 -0.77 12.56
N SER A 231 -2.75 -0.95 11.24
CA SER A 231 -1.80 -1.91 10.65
C SER A 231 -0.34 -1.54 10.98
N THR A 232 0.01 -0.26 10.88
CA THR A 232 1.33 0.26 11.27
C THR A 232 1.60 0.01 12.75
N THR A 233 0.63 0.23 13.64
CA THR A 233 0.82 -0.07 15.08
C THR A 233 1.12 -1.54 15.33
N SER A 234 0.48 -2.46 14.59
CA SER A 234 0.71 -3.90 14.70
C SER A 234 2.09 -4.29 14.20
N TYR A 235 2.48 -3.84 13.00
CA TYR A 235 3.80 -4.14 12.42
C TYR A 235 4.94 -3.57 13.26
N VAL A 236 4.82 -2.35 13.77
CA VAL A 236 5.83 -1.73 14.63
C VAL A 236 6.01 -2.56 15.90
N SER A 237 4.92 -3.02 16.52
CA SER A 237 4.98 -3.86 17.73
C SER A 237 5.69 -5.19 17.46
N LEU A 238 5.34 -5.86 16.35
CA LEU A 238 5.93 -7.12 15.93
C LEU A 238 7.44 -6.99 15.62
N PHE A 239 7.83 -6.00 14.80
CA PHE A 239 9.23 -5.84 14.43
C PHE A 239 10.09 -5.30 15.56
N LEU A 240 9.52 -4.52 16.48
CA LEU A 240 10.22 -4.11 17.69
C LEU A 240 10.42 -5.29 18.65
N LEU A 241 9.46 -6.21 18.76
CA LEU A 241 9.63 -7.48 19.46
C LEU A 241 10.79 -8.29 18.87
N PHE A 242 10.87 -8.43 17.54
CA PHE A 242 12.02 -9.07 16.88
C PHE A 242 13.34 -8.35 17.17
N SER A 243 13.32 -7.01 17.19
CA SER A 243 14.47 -6.20 17.58
C SER A 243 14.93 -6.48 19.00
N ALA A 244 14.01 -6.65 19.96
CA ALA A 244 14.32 -7.02 21.33
C ALA A 244 14.84 -8.46 21.48
N TRP A 245 14.32 -9.39 20.68
CA TRP A 245 14.62 -10.82 20.82
C TRP A 245 15.92 -11.26 20.13
N VAL A 246 16.24 -10.79 18.93
CA VAL A 246 17.38 -11.30 18.14
C VAL A 246 18.48 -10.25 17.99
N ARG A 247 19.76 -10.69 17.91
CA ARG A 247 20.91 -9.78 17.73
C ARG A 247 20.94 -9.10 16.37
N ARG A 248 20.56 -9.82 15.31
CA ARG A 248 20.42 -9.29 13.94
C ARG A 248 18.95 -9.30 13.49
N ALA A 249 18.13 -8.48 14.13
CA ALA A 249 16.69 -8.49 13.89
C ALA A 249 16.26 -8.03 12.50
N THR A 250 17.09 -7.25 11.80
CA THR A 250 16.84 -6.83 10.42
C THR A 250 16.65 -8.03 9.48
N PHE A 251 17.46 -9.08 9.60
CA PHE A 251 17.32 -10.28 8.79
C PHE A 251 16.05 -11.06 9.12
N LEU A 252 15.71 -11.20 10.41
CA LEU A 252 14.48 -11.90 10.83
C LEU A 252 13.23 -11.14 10.38
N ALA A 253 13.20 -9.82 10.56
CA ALA A 253 12.11 -8.98 10.11
C ALA A 253 11.97 -9.03 8.58
N LEU A 254 13.08 -9.03 7.84
CA LEU A 254 13.07 -9.14 6.38
C LEU A 254 12.57 -10.51 5.91
N ALA A 255 13.01 -11.58 6.57
CA ALA A 255 12.51 -12.92 6.30
C ALA A 255 11.00 -12.99 6.55
N TYR A 256 10.48 -12.40 7.62
CA TYR A 256 9.05 -12.31 7.84
C TYR A 256 8.33 -11.48 6.76
N ALA A 257 8.79 -10.26 6.49
CA ALA A 257 8.15 -9.34 5.55
C ALA A 257 8.21 -9.81 4.10
N LEU A 258 9.23 -10.59 3.71
CA LEU A 258 9.32 -11.15 2.37
C LEU A 258 8.75 -12.57 2.32
N MET A 259 9.26 -13.51 3.12
CA MET A 259 8.83 -14.90 3.03
C MET A 259 7.41 -15.09 3.51
N ILE A 260 7.00 -14.52 4.65
CA ILE A 260 5.65 -14.76 5.14
C ILE A 260 4.64 -13.89 4.39
N GLU A 261 4.80 -12.57 4.36
CA GLU A 261 3.81 -11.68 3.75
C GLU A 261 3.70 -11.86 2.22
N THR A 262 4.81 -11.96 1.47
CA THR A 262 4.72 -12.07 0.00
C THR A 262 4.42 -13.48 -0.50
N LEU A 263 4.88 -14.55 0.17
CA LEU A 263 4.51 -15.91 -0.23
C LEU A 263 3.03 -16.20 0.08
N THR A 264 2.54 -15.77 1.26
CA THR A 264 1.13 -15.97 1.60
C THR A 264 0.19 -15.10 0.78
N ALA A 265 0.64 -13.95 0.25
CA ALA A 265 -0.18 -13.15 -0.68
C ALA A 265 -0.62 -13.95 -1.92
N ASN A 266 0.24 -14.84 -2.41
CA ASN A 266 0.00 -15.63 -3.63
C ASN A 266 -0.66 -17.01 -3.38
N MET A 267 -0.76 -17.46 -2.13
CA MET A 267 -1.38 -18.75 -1.79
C MET A 267 -2.88 -18.59 -1.47
N PRO A 268 -3.80 -19.29 -2.15
CA PRO A 268 -5.20 -19.34 -1.74
C PRO A 268 -5.40 -20.23 -0.50
N GLY A 269 -6.29 -19.84 0.42
CA GLY A 269 -6.72 -20.68 1.56
C GLY A 269 -6.51 -20.07 2.95
N VAL A 270 -6.76 -20.88 3.98
CA VAL A 270 -6.76 -20.51 5.42
C VAL A 270 -5.40 -20.00 5.90
N VAL A 271 -4.30 -20.40 5.26
CA VAL A 271 -2.94 -19.96 5.63
C VAL A 271 -2.78 -18.43 5.53
N LYS A 272 -3.58 -17.75 4.69
CA LYS A 272 -3.60 -16.29 4.60
C LYS A 272 -4.00 -15.62 5.92
N SER A 273 -4.83 -16.24 6.77
CA SER A 273 -5.34 -15.60 7.98
C SER A 273 -4.32 -15.45 9.11
N ILE A 274 -3.08 -15.86 8.90
CA ILE A 274 -1.99 -15.71 9.87
C ILE A 274 -1.32 -14.33 9.75
N THR A 275 -1.43 -13.66 8.59
CA THR A 275 -0.69 -12.41 8.34
C THR A 275 -1.45 -11.15 8.73
N VAL A 276 -0.69 -10.12 9.13
CA VAL A 276 -1.22 -8.79 9.45
C VAL A 276 -1.83 -8.16 8.19
N SER A 277 -1.22 -8.39 7.01
CA SER A 277 -1.74 -7.92 5.73
C SER A 277 -3.11 -8.51 5.39
N PHE A 278 -3.40 -9.75 5.78
CA PHE A 278 -4.72 -10.33 5.57
C PHE A 278 -5.81 -9.57 6.31
N TYR A 279 -5.66 -9.33 7.62
CA TYR A 279 -6.66 -8.59 8.39
C TYR A 279 -6.77 -7.12 7.96
N ALA A 280 -5.65 -6.50 7.56
CA ALA A 280 -5.64 -5.15 7.00
C ALA A 280 -6.44 -5.06 5.71
N ASN A 281 -6.18 -5.98 4.77
CA ASN A 281 -6.93 -6.06 3.51
C ASN A 281 -8.40 -6.44 3.74
N SER A 282 -8.69 -7.29 4.70
CA SER A 282 -10.06 -7.71 5.00
C SER A 282 -10.91 -6.55 5.51
N TRP A 283 -10.35 -5.75 6.42
CA TRP A 283 -11.01 -4.53 6.87
C TRP A 283 -11.18 -3.51 5.74
N LEU A 284 -10.19 -3.41 4.87
CA LEU A 284 -10.24 -2.52 3.72
C LEU A 284 -11.34 -2.92 2.74
N TYR A 285 -11.44 -4.21 2.43
CA TYR A 285 -12.44 -4.74 1.50
C TYR A 285 -13.85 -4.52 2.00
N ASP A 286 -14.12 -4.72 3.30
CA ASP A 286 -15.45 -4.47 3.89
C ASP A 286 -15.88 -3.00 3.70
N LYS A 287 -14.97 -2.05 3.92
CA LYS A 287 -15.22 -0.60 3.69
C LYS A 287 -15.32 -0.20 2.22
N THR A 288 -14.67 -0.95 1.33
CA THR A 288 -14.74 -0.72 -0.13
C THR A 288 -15.87 -1.52 -0.80
N LEU A 289 -16.46 -2.49 -0.10
CA LEU A 289 -17.64 -3.24 -0.55
C LEU A 289 -18.88 -2.33 -0.56
N GLU A 290 -18.95 -1.36 0.37
CA GLU A 290 -19.92 -0.24 0.32
C GLU A 290 -19.77 0.62 -0.96
N LEU A 291 -18.65 0.52 -1.67
CA LEU A 291 -18.39 1.18 -2.97
C LEU A 291 -18.49 0.20 -4.17
N GLY A 292 -18.84 -1.07 -3.96
CA GLY A 292 -19.06 -2.06 -5.03
C GLY A 292 -17.83 -2.81 -5.53
N LEU A 293 -16.72 -2.87 -4.79
CA LEU A 293 -15.53 -3.65 -5.18
C LEU A 293 -15.58 -5.09 -4.66
N GLU A 294 -15.68 -6.05 -5.58
CA GLU A 294 -15.41 -7.46 -5.28
C GLU A 294 -13.88 -7.71 -5.21
N PRO A 295 -13.40 -8.56 -4.29
CA PRO A 295 -12.00 -8.95 -4.26
C PRO A 295 -11.63 -9.65 -5.57
N ASN A 296 -10.58 -9.16 -6.25
CA ASN A 296 -10.06 -9.71 -7.52
C ASN A 296 -9.40 -11.09 -7.37
N ILE A 297 -9.63 -11.78 -6.24
CA ILE A 297 -9.08 -13.10 -5.94
C ILE A 297 -10.27 -14.01 -5.59
N PRO A 298 -10.57 -15.04 -6.40
CA PRO A 298 -11.77 -15.87 -6.25
C PRO A 298 -11.80 -16.76 -5.00
N ALA A 299 -10.79 -16.69 -4.13
CA ALA A 299 -10.65 -17.48 -2.91
C ALA A 299 -10.26 -16.64 -1.68
N TYR A 300 -10.67 -15.36 -1.65
CA TYR A 300 -10.52 -14.50 -0.48
C TYR A 300 -11.86 -14.45 0.25
N ASN A 301 -11.95 -15.08 1.43
CA ASN A 301 -13.14 -14.99 2.28
C ASN A 301 -12.90 -13.88 3.32
N PRO A 302 -13.40 -12.65 3.08
CA PRO A 302 -13.13 -11.53 3.97
C PRO A 302 -13.79 -11.77 5.33
N VAL A 303 -12.99 -11.59 6.38
CA VAL A 303 -13.44 -11.48 7.76
C VAL A 303 -14.03 -10.08 7.99
N MET A 304 -15.14 -10.02 8.72
CA MET A 304 -15.84 -8.76 9.04
C MET A 304 -14.88 -7.68 9.60
N ALA A 305 -15.11 -6.41 9.27
CA ALA A 305 -14.26 -5.31 9.71
C ALA A 305 -14.05 -5.27 11.23
N GLY A 306 -15.12 -5.49 12.01
CA GLY A 306 -15.05 -5.46 13.47
C GLY A 306 -14.08 -6.50 14.02
N THR A 307 -14.16 -7.74 13.55
CA THR A 307 -13.24 -8.82 13.94
C THR A 307 -11.79 -8.52 13.53
N SER A 308 -11.57 -7.97 12.33
CA SER A 308 -10.23 -7.63 11.85
C SER A 308 -9.56 -6.53 12.70
N GLN A 309 -10.33 -5.51 13.08
CA GLN A 309 -9.86 -4.44 13.98
C GLN A 309 -9.45 -4.98 15.35
N ILE A 310 -10.31 -5.80 15.96
CA ILE A 310 -10.07 -6.37 17.27
C ILE A 310 -8.81 -7.25 17.24
N VAL A 311 -8.67 -8.10 16.22
CA VAL A 311 -7.48 -8.98 16.09
C VAL A 311 -6.20 -8.16 15.95
N LEU A 312 -6.20 -7.10 15.14
CA LEU A 312 -5.02 -6.24 14.98
C LEU A 312 -4.63 -5.49 16.25
N ILE A 313 -5.62 -4.97 16.98
CA ILE A 313 -5.40 -4.26 18.27
C ILE A 313 -4.93 -5.25 19.34
N LEU A 314 -5.56 -6.42 19.43
CA LEU A 314 -5.16 -7.46 20.37
C LEU A 314 -3.72 -7.92 20.07
N ALA A 315 -3.40 -8.16 18.79
CA ALA A 315 -2.07 -8.56 18.37
C ALA A 315 -1.02 -7.50 18.73
N SER A 316 -1.30 -6.21 18.52
CA SER A 316 -0.36 -5.14 18.87
C SER A 316 -0.10 -5.06 20.38
N VAL A 317 -1.14 -5.18 21.21
CA VAL A 317 -1.02 -5.23 22.68
C VAL A 317 -0.22 -6.46 23.12
N ILE A 318 -0.49 -7.64 22.56
CA ILE A 318 0.25 -8.87 22.85
C ILE A 318 1.74 -8.71 22.48
N PHE A 319 2.05 -8.24 21.27
CA PHE A 319 3.44 -8.08 20.84
C PHE A 319 4.19 -7.04 21.68
N LEU A 320 3.53 -5.95 22.06
CA LEU A 320 4.12 -4.91 22.90
C LEU A 320 4.40 -5.43 24.33
N THR A 321 3.43 -6.12 24.94
CA THR A 321 3.58 -6.69 26.29
C THR A 321 4.64 -7.78 26.34
N VAL A 322 4.63 -8.70 25.37
CA VAL A 322 5.68 -9.72 25.22
C VAL A 322 7.03 -9.05 24.97
N GLY A 323 7.07 -8.00 24.15
CA GLY A 323 8.29 -7.23 23.86
C GLY A 323 8.89 -6.59 25.11
N MET A 324 8.06 -5.96 25.95
CA MET A 324 8.47 -5.43 27.25
C MET A 324 9.01 -6.52 28.17
N TRP A 325 8.32 -7.66 28.22
CA TRP A 325 8.71 -8.78 29.06
C TRP A 325 10.06 -9.36 28.63
N VAL A 326 10.25 -9.63 27.33
CA VAL A 326 11.52 -10.10 26.76
C VAL A 326 12.64 -9.10 27.01
N PHE A 327 12.41 -7.80 26.77
CA PHE A 327 13.41 -6.76 26.97
C PHE A 327 13.82 -6.60 28.45
N SER A 328 12.88 -6.84 29.38
CA SER A 328 13.15 -6.76 30.81
C SER A 328 14.05 -7.88 31.32
N ARG A 329 13.87 -9.11 30.80
CA ARG A 329 14.59 -10.30 31.27
C ARG A 329 15.88 -10.58 30.51
N LYS A 330 15.98 -10.11 29.27
CA LYS A 330 17.13 -10.43 28.43
C LYS A 330 18.37 -9.65 28.87
N GLU A 331 19.47 -10.38 29.02
CA GLU A 331 20.80 -9.81 29.15
C GLU A 331 21.32 -9.46 27.74
N TYR A 332 21.86 -8.26 27.62
CA TYR A 332 22.31 -7.70 26.34
C TYR A 332 23.83 -7.60 26.36
N ASP A 333 24.48 -8.51 25.64
CA ASP A 333 25.95 -8.57 25.45
C ASP A 333 26.48 -7.60 24.39
#